data_AF-A0A377NF46-F1
#
_entry.id   AF-A0A377NF46-F1
#
_cell.length_a   1.000
_cell.length_b   1.000
_cell.length_c   1.000
_cell.angle_alpha   90.00
_cell.angle_beta   90.00
_cell.angle_gamma   90.00
#
_symmetry.space_group_name_H-M   'P 1'
#
loop_
_entity.id
_entity.type
_entity.pdbx_description
1 polymer ?
#
loop_
_entity_poly.entity_id
_entity_poly.type
_entity_poly.pdbx_seq_one_letter_code
_entity_poly.pdbx_strand_id
1 'polypeptide(L)'
;MDINVLVMIGYFVLMIAISYAFKKMASGSSSHYFRGGGRMLWWMVGATAFMIQFSAWTFTGAAGQAYRYGFNVVSVFAGNVFGYLVAWWWFATRFRQLRG
;
A
#
# COMPACT_ATOMS: atom_id res chain seq x y z
N MET A 1 -33.14 -0.83 3.06
CA MET A 1 -31.68 -1.03 3.09
C MET A 1 -31.11 -0.05 4.07
N ASP A 2 -30.32 -0.52 5.03
CA ASP A 2 -29.72 0.35 6.03
C ASP A 2 -28.64 1.24 5.41
N ILE A 3 -28.47 2.44 5.96
CA ILE A 3 -27.48 3.41 5.45
C ILE A 3 -26.06 2.85 5.43
N ASN A 4 -25.72 1.99 6.41
CA ASN A 4 -24.43 1.30 6.48
C ASN A 4 -24.16 0.41 5.25
N VAL A 5 -25.19 -0.31 4.79
CA VAL A 5 -25.09 -1.19 3.62
C VAL A 5 -24.92 -0.35 2.36
N LEU A 6 -25.63 0.78 2.25
CA LEU A 6 -25.50 1.70 1.12
C LEU A 6 -24.08 2.28 1.01
N VAL A 7 -23.50 2.70 2.14
CA VAL A 7 -22.12 3.21 2.19
C VAL A 7 -21.11 2.13 1.77
N MET A 8 -21.28 0.89 2.24
CA MET A 8 -20.41 -0.22 1.86
C MET A 8 -20.48 -0.52 0.35
N ILE A 9 -21.69 -0.57 -0.22
CA ILE A 9 -21.88 -0.77 -1.67
C ILE A 9 -21.24 0.39 -2.44
N GLY A 10 -21.43 1.64 -1.99
CA GLY A 10 -20.81 2.81 -2.59
C GLY A 10 -19.28 2.73 -2.63
N TYR A 11 -18.64 2.25 -1.56
CA TYR A 11 -17.19 2.02 -1.51
C TYR A 11 -16.73 1.03 -2.60
N PHE A 12 -17.38 -0.12 -2.74
CA PHE A 12 -17.02 -1.12 -3.75
C PHE A 12 -17.21 -0.59 -5.18
N VAL A 13 -18.31 0.11 -5.44
CA VAL A 13 -18.56 0.74 -6.74
C VAL A 13 -17.47 1.75 -7.08
N LEU A 14 -17.08 2.58 -6.11
CA LEU A 14 -16.02 3.57 -6.29
C LEU A 14 -14.66 2.91 -6.59
N MET A 15 -14.30 1.82 -5.89
CA MET A 15 -13.08 1.07 -6.17
C MET A 15 -13.06 0.49 -7.60
N ILE A 16 -14.19 -0.06 -8.06
CA ILE A 16 -14.32 -0.58 -9.44
C ILE A 16 -14.22 0.56 -10.45
N ALA A 17 -14.90 1.68 -10.20
CA ALA A 17 -14.90 2.84 -11.09
C ALA A 17 -13.48 3.42 -11.28
N ILE A 18 -12.72 3.58 -10.19
CA ILE A 18 -11.32 4.03 -10.25
C ILE A 18 -10.47 3.02 -11.05
N SER A 19 -10.62 1.73 -10.77
CA SER A 19 -9.88 0.68 -11.49
C SER A 19 -10.13 0.73 -12.99
N TYR A 20 -11.38 0.96 -13.40
CA TYR A 20 -11.76 1.07 -14.80
C TYR A 20 -11.23 2.36 -15.44
N ALA A 21 -11.34 3.50 -14.74
CA ALA A 21 -10.88 4.81 -15.22
C ALA A 21 -9.37 4.81 -15.51
N PHE A 22 -8.56 4.18 -14.66
CA PHE A 22 -7.10 4.13 -14.83
C PHE A 22 -6.59 2.90 -15.60
N LYS A 23 -7.46 1.96 -16.00
CA LYS A 23 -7.09 0.74 -16.73
C LYS A 23 -6.25 1.04 -17.99
N LYS A 24 -6.64 2.07 -18.76
CA LYS A 24 -5.96 2.45 -20.01
C LYS A 24 -4.54 3.00 -19.78
N MET A 25 -4.24 3.50 -18.58
CA MET A 25 -2.89 3.98 -18.23
C MET A 25 -1.91 2.82 -18.05
N ALA A 26 -2.40 1.61 -17.78
CA ALA A 26 -1.58 0.44 -17.50
C ALA A 26 -1.42 -0.51 -18.72
N SER A 27 -2.13 -0.28 -19.83
CA SER A 27 -2.28 -1.24 -20.93
C SER A 27 -1.28 -1.10 -22.10
N GLY A 28 -0.32 -0.16 -22.04
CA GLY A 28 0.59 0.14 -23.16
C GLY A 28 1.87 -0.71 -23.26
N SER A 29 2.34 -1.31 -22.15
CA SER A 29 3.52 -2.18 -22.08
C SER A 29 3.65 -2.77 -20.67
N SER A 30 4.35 -3.90 -20.51
CA SER A 30 4.70 -4.46 -19.18
C SER A 30 5.43 -3.43 -18.29
N SER A 31 6.29 -2.59 -18.89
CA SER A 31 6.97 -1.50 -18.18
C SER A 31 6.00 -0.42 -17.67
N HIS A 32 4.92 -0.13 -18.41
CA HIS A 32 3.88 0.80 -17.96
C HIS A 32 3.05 0.22 -16.81
N TYR A 33 2.78 -1.08 -16.84
CA TYR A 33 2.07 -1.78 -15.76
C TYR A 33 2.90 -1.85 -14.47
N PHE A 34 4.18 -2.23 -14.55
CA PHE A 34 5.02 -2.44 -13.35
C PHE A 34 5.75 -1.19 -12.84
N ARG A 35 6.16 -0.26 -13.72
CA ARG A 35 6.95 0.93 -13.35
C ARG A 35 6.20 2.25 -13.51
N GLY A 36 4.91 2.20 -13.89
CA GLY A 36 4.10 3.40 -14.14
C GLY A 36 4.66 4.30 -15.25
N GLY A 37 5.43 3.74 -16.18
CA GLY A 37 6.09 4.50 -17.24
C GLY A 37 7.09 5.56 -16.76
N GLY A 38 7.64 5.42 -15.55
CA GLY A 38 8.61 6.38 -14.99
C GLY A 38 8.00 7.72 -14.54
N ARG A 39 6.67 7.86 -14.55
CA ARG A 39 5.94 9.09 -14.20
C ARG A 39 5.40 9.10 -12.77
N MET A 40 5.66 8.06 -11.99
CA MET A 40 5.20 7.98 -10.60
C MET A 40 6.01 8.94 -9.71
N LEU A 41 5.30 9.88 -9.08
CA LEU A 41 5.89 10.86 -8.17
C LEU A 41 6.33 10.19 -6.86
N TRP A 42 7.43 10.67 -6.27
CA TRP A 42 8.01 10.07 -5.07
C TRP A 42 7.04 9.98 -3.89
N TRP A 43 6.18 10.99 -3.71
CA TRP A 43 5.16 11.00 -2.65
C TRP A 43 4.05 9.99 -2.93
N MET A 44 3.71 9.76 -4.20
CA MET A 44 2.65 8.81 -4.60
C MET A 44 3.14 7.37 -4.40
N VAL A 45 4.40 7.11 -4.75
CA VAL A 45 5.07 5.83 -4.47
C VAL A 45 5.23 5.65 -2.96
N GLY A 46 5.66 6.68 -2.23
CA GLY A 46 5.87 6.64 -0.79
C GLY A 46 4.58 6.38 0.00
N ALA A 47 3.50 7.09 -0.32
CA ALA A 47 2.19 6.89 0.29
C ALA A 47 1.65 5.49 0.00
N THR A 48 1.82 4.98 -1.21
CA THR A 48 1.41 3.62 -1.58
C THR A 48 2.22 2.57 -0.82
N ALA A 49 3.55 2.74 -0.74
CA ALA A 49 4.42 1.84 0.01
C ALA A 49 4.06 1.82 1.50
N PHE A 50 3.70 2.96 2.09
CA PHE A 50 3.19 3.03 3.46
C PHE A 50 1.84 2.30 3.63
N MET A 51 0.89 2.53 2.71
CA MET A 51 -0.46 1.96 2.82
C MET A 51 -0.50 0.44 2.67
N ILE A 52 0.39 -0.15 1.86
CA ILE A 52 0.46 -1.62 1.66
C ILE A 52 0.79 -2.37 2.95
N GLN A 53 1.38 -1.70 3.95
CA GLN A 53 1.68 -2.30 5.25
C GLN A 53 0.43 -2.59 6.09
N PHE A 54 -0.68 -1.92 5.78
CA PHE A 54 -1.94 -2.07 6.50
C PHE A 54 -2.86 -3.01 5.72
N SER A 55 -3.41 -3.99 6.44
CA SER A 55 -4.38 -4.93 5.87
C SER A 55 -5.50 -5.20 6.87
N ALA A 56 -6.47 -6.03 6.47
CA ALA A 56 -7.54 -6.48 7.37
C ALA A 56 -6.98 -7.10 8.67
N TRP A 57 -5.84 -7.78 8.60
CA TRP A 57 -5.17 -8.34 9.79
C TRP A 57 -4.75 -7.26 10.78
N THR A 58 -4.30 -6.11 10.31
CA THR A 58 -3.90 -5.00 11.17
C THR A 58 -5.08 -4.49 12.00
N PHE A 59 -6.26 -4.36 11.40
CA PHE A 59 -7.44 -3.83 12.07
C PHE A 59 -8.16 -4.87 12.94
N THR A 60 -8.14 -6.14 12.57
CA THR A 60 -8.84 -7.20 13.32
C THR A 60 -7.90 -7.99 14.22
N GLY A 61 -6.82 -8.53 13.65
CA GLY A 61 -5.84 -9.37 14.34
C GLY A 61 -4.92 -8.60 15.29
N ALA A 62 -4.26 -7.55 14.80
CA ALA A 62 -3.34 -6.77 15.63
C ALA A 62 -4.07 -5.98 16.72
N ALA A 63 -5.26 -5.44 16.43
CA ALA A 63 -6.11 -4.82 17.46
C ALA A 63 -6.54 -5.83 18.54
N GLY A 64 -6.92 -7.06 18.14
CA GLY A 64 -7.24 -8.13 19.09
C GLY A 64 -6.04 -8.55 19.95
N GLN A 65 -4.83 -8.55 19.37
CA GLN A 65 -3.60 -8.80 20.13
C GLN A 65 -3.26 -7.64 21.06
N ALA A 66 -3.47 -6.39 20.64
CA ALA A 66 -3.28 -5.22 21.49
C ALA A 66 -4.25 -5.21 22.68
N TYR A 67 -5.49 -5.70 22.49
CA TYR A 67 -6.45 -5.86 23.59
C TYR A 67 -5.96 -6.87 24.64
N ARG A 68 -5.27 -7.95 24.23
CA ARG A 68 -4.79 -9.02 25.12
C ARG A 68 -3.43 -8.73 25.75
N TYR A 69 -2.50 -8.19 24.98
CA TYR A 69 -1.08 -8.05 25.34
C TYR A 69 -0.59 -6.59 25.34
N GLY A 70 -1.51 -5.62 25.23
CA GLY A 70 -1.20 -4.19 25.25
C GLY A 70 -0.31 -3.74 24.10
N PHE A 71 0.66 -2.88 24.40
CA PHE A 71 1.52 -2.23 23.41
C PHE A 71 2.52 -3.15 22.70
N ASN A 72 2.56 -4.45 23.01
CA ASN A 72 3.50 -5.38 22.37
C ASN A 72 3.36 -5.38 20.83
N VAL A 73 2.14 -5.22 20.30
CA VAL A 73 1.90 -5.17 18.85
C VAL A 73 2.62 -4.01 18.14
N VAL A 74 2.95 -2.93 18.86
CA VAL A 74 3.68 -1.77 18.34
C VAL A 74 5.11 -2.14 17.92
N SER A 75 5.70 -3.17 18.55
CA SER A 75 7.04 -3.66 18.19
C SER A 75 7.13 -4.13 16.73
N VAL A 76 6.04 -4.70 16.20
CA VAL A 76 5.95 -5.14 14.79
C VAL A 76 6.04 -3.95 13.85
N PHE A 77 5.36 -2.84 14.18
CA PHE A 77 5.43 -1.61 13.40
C PHE A 77 6.79 -0.91 13.52
N ALA A 78 7.39 -0.92 14.72
CA ALA A 78 8.73 -0.38 14.92
C ALA A 78 9.80 -1.16 14.11
N GLY A 79 9.72 -2.49 14.11
CA GLY A 79 10.56 -3.34 13.27
C GLY A 79 10.36 -3.08 11.77
N ASN A 80 9.13 -2.77 11.36
CA ASN A 80 8.80 -2.40 9.99
C ASN A 80 9.50 -1.10 9.54
N VAL A 81 9.46 -0.07 10.40
CA VAL A 81 10.18 1.20 10.17
C VAL A 81 11.68 0.96 10.04
N PHE A 82 12.27 0.17 10.94
CA PHE A 82 13.68 -0.16 10.86
C PHE A 82 14.03 -0.91 9.57
N GLY A 83 13.21 -1.88 9.18
CA GLY A 83 13.35 -2.60 7.91
C GLY A 83 13.33 -1.67 6.69
N TYR A 84 12.43 -0.68 6.67
CA TYR A 84 12.39 0.33 5.61
C TYR A 84 13.62 1.23 5.59
N LEU A 85 14.16 1.62 6.74
CA LEU A 85 15.38 2.43 6.81
C LEU A 85 16.59 1.66 6.26
N VAL A 86 16.74 0.40 6.64
CA VAL A 86 17.79 -0.48 6.12
C VAL A 86 17.60 -0.71 4.62
N ALA A 87 16.36 -0.96 4.19
CA ALA A 87 16.06 -1.15 2.77
C ALA A 87 16.34 0.11 1.95
N TRP A 88 15.99 1.28 2.46
CA TRP A 88 16.33 2.55 1.83
C TRP A 88 17.85 2.74 1.73
N TRP A 89 18.60 2.47 2.80
CA TRP A 89 20.03 2.69 2.80
C TRP A 89 20.78 1.75 1.85
N TRP A 90 20.41 0.46 1.84
CA TRP A 90 21.12 -0.57 1.06
C TRP A 90 20.58 -0.77 -0.36
N PHE A 91 19.25 -0.85 -0.50
CA PHE A 91 18.61 -1.23 -1.76
C PHE A 91 18.28 -0.04 -2.65
N ALA A 92 18.02 1.15 -2.09
CA ALA A 92 17.63 2.30 -2.93
C ALA A 92 18.73 2.77 -3.88
N THR A 93 20.01 2.54 -3.56
CA THR A 93 21.15 2.85 -4.44
C THR A 93 21.32 1.81 -5.55
N ARG A 94 21.21 0.51 -5.22
CA ARG A 94 21.31 -0.60 -6.19
C ARG A 94 20.15 -0.65 -7.18
N PHE A 95 18.90 -0.49 -6.74
CA PHE A 95 17.75 -0.55 -7.65
C PHE A 95 17.61 0.67 -8.56
N ARG A 96 18.26 1.80 -8.23
CA ARG A 96 18.34 2.95 -9.15
C ARG A 96 19.17 2.68 -10.39
N GLN A 97 20.13 1.75 -10.33
CA GLN A 97 21.04 1.41 -11.43
C GLN A 97 20.41 0.42 -12.43
N LEU A 98 19.33 -0.29 -12.06
CA LEU A 98 18.54 -1.17 -12.93
C LEU A 98 17.50 -0.40 -13.79
N ARG A 99 17.80 0.86 -14.11
CA ARG A 99 17.00 1.71 -15.01
C ARG A 99 17.51 1.68 -16.46
N GLY A 100 18.60 0.94 -16.73
CA GLY A 100 19.06 0.59 -18.07
C GLY A 100 18.22 -0.50 -18.71
#